data_AF-A0AAW8QM52-F1
#
_entry.id   AF-A0AAW8QM52-F1
#
_cell.length_a   1.000
_cell.length_b   1.000
_cell.length_c   1.000
_cell.angle_alpha   90.00
_cell.angle_beta   90.00
_cell.angle_gamma   90.00
#
_symmetry.space_group_name_H-M   'P 1'
#
loop_
_entity.id
_entity.type
_entity.pdbx_description
1 polymer ?
#
loop_
_entity_poly.entity_id
_entity_poly.type
_entity_poly.pdbx_seq_one_letter_code
_entity_poly.pdbx_strand_id
1 'polypeptide(L)'
;LTLEQMDVIELNEAFAAQALAVTRDLGLPDDSDKVNPNGGAIALGHPLGASGARLVTTALNQLEQTGGRYALCSMCIGVGQGIALIIERVEAL
;
A
#
# COMPACT_ATOMS: atom_id res chain seq x y z
N LEU A 1 5.30 -14.22 -5.52
CA LEU A 1 5.47 -12.86 -6.06
C LEU A 1 6.62 -12.21 -5.31
N THR A 2 7.42 -11.37 -5.96
CA THR A 2 8.47 -10.58 -5.33
C THR A 2 8.05 -9.11 -5.22
N LEU A 3 8.77 -8.31 -4.44
CA LEU A 3 8.48 -6.88 -4.25
C LEU A 3 8.63 -6.10 -5.56
N GLU A 4 9.56 -6.50 -6.43
CA GLU A 4 9.79 -5.88 -7.73
C GLU A 4 8.59 -6.04 -8.67
N GLN A 5 7.79 -7.09 -8.48
CA GLN A 5 6.57 -7.35 -9.26
C GLN A 5 5.40 -6.45 -8.84
N MET A 6 5.50 -5.73 -7.73
CA MET A 6 4.44 -4.80 -7.31
C MET A 6 4.57 -3.51 -8.12
N ASP A 7 3.48 -3.11 -8.77
CA ASP A 7 3.38 -1.83 -9.46
C ASP A 7 2.90 -0.73 -8.51
N VAL A 8 2.11 -1.11 -7.49
CA VAL A 8 1.59 -0.22 -6.46
C VAL A 8 1.79 -0.85 -5.07
N ILE A 9 2.21 -0.05 -4.10
CA ILE A 9 2.34 -0.46 -2.70
C ILE A 9 1.57 0.54 -1.85
N GLU A 10 0.47 0.09 -1.25
CA GLU A 10 -0.34 0.87 -0.32
C GLU A 10 0.00 0.45 1.12
N LEU A 11 0.73 1.30 1.84
CA LEU A 11 1.01 1.16 3.27
C LEU A 11 0.09 2.08 4.06
N ASN A 12 -0.46 1.61 5.18
CA ASN A 12 -1.36 2.44 5.99
C ASN A 12 -0.75 3.78 6.43
N GLU A 13 0.53 3.82 6.79
CA GLU A 13 1.21 4.97 7.42
C GLU A 13 0.58 5.37 8.76
N ALA A 14 0.71 4.54 9.78
CA ALA A 14 0.30 4.95 11.13
C ALA A 14 1.16 6.11 11.65
N PHE A 15 2.46 6.10 11.32
CA PHE A 15 3.42 7.16 11.62
C PHE A 15 4.49 7.19 10.53
N ALA A 16 5.08 8.36 10.27
CA ALA A 16 6.16 8.51 9.27
C ALA A 16 7.36 7.61 9.60
N ALA A 17 7.80 7.59 10.86
CA ALA A 17 8.90 6.73 11.31
C ALA A 17 8.60 5.22 11.13
N GLN A 18 7.34 4.81 11.33
CA GLN A 18 6.91 3.44 11.12
C GLN A 18 6.94 3.07 9.63
N ALA A 19 6.44 3.95 8.76
CA ALA A 19 6.43 3.73 7.32
C ALA A 19 7.87 3.63 6.78
N LEU A 20 8.75 4.55 7.16
CA LEU A 20 10.17 4.55 6.75
C LEU A 20 10.92 3.31 7.25
N ALA A 21 10.63 2.83 8.47
CA ALA A 21 11.23 1.58 8.95
C ALA A 21 10.82 0.39 8.06
N VAL A 22 9.53 0.30 7.71
CA VAL A 22 9.02 -0.78 6.85
C VAL A 22 9.60 -0.69 5.43
N THR A 23 9.62 0.49 4.79
CA THR A 23 10.16 0.62 3.42
C THR A 23 11.63 0.22 3.38
N ARG A 24 12.43 0.64 4.36
CA ARG A 24 13.86 0.29 4.44
C ARG A 24 14.08 -1.20 4.71
N ASP A 25 13.32 -1.82 5.60
CA ASP A 25 13.38 -3.26 5.86
C ASP A 25 13.01 -4.09 4.62
N LEU A 26 12.12 -3.56 3.77
CA LEU A 26 11.75 -4.16 2.48
C LEU A 26 12.71 -3.78 1.33
N GLY A 27 13.75 -2.99 1.59
CA GLY A 27 14.72 -2.55 0.58
C GLY A 27 14.18 -1.54 -0.43
N LEU A 28 13.07 -0.86 -0.11
CA LEU A 28 12.47 0.17 -0.95
C LEU A 28 13.12 1.54 -0.69
N PRO A 29 13.35 2.36 -1.74
CA PRO A 29 13.72 3.76 -1.57
C PRO A 29 12.68 4.53 -0.75
N ASP A 30 13.13 5.47 0.08
CA ASP A 30 12.25 6.33 0.88
C ASP A 30 11.33 7.21 0.01
N ASP A 31 11.71 7.46 -1.24
CA ASP A 31 11.01 8.27 -2.25
C ASP A 31 10.41 7.44 -3.40
N SER A 32 10.22 6.13 -3.18
CA SER A 32 9.65 5.22 -4.18
C SER A 32 8.29 5.71 -4.71
N ASP A 33 8.19 5.89 -6.02
CA ASP A 33 6.97 6.28 -6.72
C ASP A 33 5.85 5.23 -6.65
N LYS A 34 6.21 3.98 -6.31
CA LYS A 34 5.27 2.88 -6.09
C LYS A 34 4.56 2.95 -4.75
N VAL A 35 5.14 3.62 -3.74
CA VAL A 35 4.61 3.63 -2.37
C VAL A 35 3.64 4.80 -2.18
N ASN A 36 2.38 4.49 -1.88
CA ASN A 36 1.32 5.46 -1.61
C ASN A 36 1.25 6.61 -2.63
N PRO A 37 1.15 6.34 -3.95
CA PRO A 37 1.20 7.37 -4.99
C PRO A 37 0.09 8.43 -4.87
N ASN A 38 -1.00 8.10 -4.16
CA ASN A 38 -2.13 8.99 -3.89
C ASN A 38 -2.22 9.44 -2.42
N GLY A 39 -1.16 9.24 -1.64
CA GLY A 39 -1.08 9.55 -0.20
C GLY A 39 -1.62 8.45 0.72
N GLY A 40 -1.00 8.29 1.90
CA GLY A 40 -1.42 7.35 2.94
C GLY A 40 -2.23 8.01 4.07
N ALA A 41 -2.36 7.33 5.21
CA ALA A 41 -3.21 7.79 6.30
C ALA A 41 -2.69 9.05 7.01
N ILE A 42 -1.41 9.40 6.86
CA ILE A 42 -0.89 10.69 7.36
C ILE A 42 -1.57 11.85 6.66
N ALA A 43 -1.74 11.75 5.33
CA ALA A 43 -2.35 12.80 4.52
C ALA A 43 -3.89 12.71 4.53
N LEU A 44 -4.45 11.51 4.45
CA LEU A 44 -5.89 11.27 4.24
C LEU A 44 -6.68 10.98 5.53
N GLY A 45 -5.98 10.67 6.62
CA GLY A 45 -6.58 10.22 7.89
C GLY A 45 -6.72 8.71 8.01
N HIS A 46 -6.88 8.23 9.25
CA HIS A 46 -6.95 6.82 9.61
C HIS A 46 -8.26 6.44 10.34
N PRO A 47 -9.41 6.38 9.64
CA PRO A 47 -10.62 5.78 10.20
C PRO A 47 -10.40 4.27 10.35
N LEU A 48 -10.10 3.81 11.57
CA LEU A 48 -9.55 2.47 11.85
C LEU A 48 -10.22 1.33 11.08
N GLY A 49 -11.55 1.20 11.17
CA GLY A 49 -12.30 0.13 10.50
C GLY A 49 -12.45 0.27 8.98
N ALA A 50 -12.27 1.47 8.43
CA ALA A 50 -12.43 1.75 7.00
C ALA A 50 -11.09 1.81 6.24
N SER A 51 -9.96 1.84 6.95
CA SER A 51 -8.64 2.05 6.33
C SER A 51 -8.21 0.90 5.42
N GLY A 52 -8.56 -0.35 5.74
CA GLY A 52 -8.31 -1.49 4.87
C GLY A 52 -9.04 -1.39 3.53
N ALA A 53 -10.31 -0.98 3.56
CA ALA A 53 -11.11 -0.76 2.34
C ALA A 53 -10.54 0.40 1.52
N ARG A 54 -10.09 1.49 2.17
CA ARG A 54 -9.42 2.61 1.51
C ARG A 54 -8.16 2.12 0.76
N LEU A 55 -7.24 1.43 1.44
CA LEU A 55 -5.98 0.95 0.85
C LEU A 55 -6.24 0.10 -0.40
N VAL A 56 -7.11 -0.90 -0.30
CA VAL A 56 -7.42 -1.81 -1.42
C VAL A 56 -8.08 -1.05 -2.58
N THR A 57 -9.01 -0.15 -2.29
CA THR A 57 -9.71 0.63 -3.32
C THR A 57 -8.76 1.61 -4.02
N THR A 58 -7.89 2.29 -3.28
CA THR A 58 -6.87 3.19 -3.84
C THR A 58 -5.88 2.41 -4.70
N ALA A 59 -5.38 1.26 -4.21
CA ALA A 59 -4.48 0.39 -4.98
C ALA A 59 -5.12 -0.07 -6.29
N LEU A 60 -6.35 -0.57 -6.26
CA LEU A 60 -7.06 -1.03 -7.45
C LEU A 60 -7.26 0.11 -8.45
N ASN A 61 -7.74 1.28 -7.99
CA ASN A 61 -7.91 2.44 -8.86
C ASN A 61 -6.59 2.89 -9.51
N GLN A 62 -5.47 2.82 -8.77
CA GLN A 62 -4.16 3.16 -9.31
C GLN A 62 -3.72 2.13 -10.38
N LEU A 63 -3.91 0.82 -10.13
CA LEU A 63 -3.61 -0.21 -11.13
C LEU A 63 -4.44 -0.01 -12.40
N GLU A 64 -5.73 0.29 -12.27
CA GLU A 64 -6.61 0.56 -13.41
C GLU A 64 -6.16 1.78 -14.22
N GLN A 65 -5.83 2.88 -13.55
CA GLN A 65 -5.41 4.13 -14.20
C GLN A 65 -4.05 4.00 -14.90
N THR A 66 -3.13 3.23 -14.33
CA THR A 66 -1.75 3.11 -14.84
C THR A 66 -1.52 1.92 -15.76
N GLY A 67 -2.47 0.98 -15.82
CA GLY A 67 -2.25 -0.29 -16.49
C GLY A 67 -1.37 -1.27 -15.70
N GLY A 68 -1.14 -1.03 -14.40
CA GLY A 68 -0.39 -1.94 -13.52
C GLY A 68 -1.10 -3.29 -13.32
N ARG A 69 -0.38 -4.29 -12.82
CA ARG A 69 -0.88 -5.65 -12.63
C ARG A 69 -1.06 -6.03 -11.17
N TYR A 70 -0.03 -5.84 -10.34
CA TYR A 70 -0.06 -6.28 -8.94
C TYR A 70 0.09 -5.11 -7.97
N ALA A 71 -0.70 -5.15 -6.89
CA ALA A 71 -0.53 -4.23 -5.77
C ALA A 71 -0.41 -4.95 -4.43
N LEU A 72 0.49 -4.47 -3.58
CA LEU A 72 0.61 -4.88 -2.18
C LEU A 72 -0.11 -3.86 -1.30
N CYS A 73 -1.09 -4.31 -0.52
CA CYS A 73 -1.71 -3.52 0.54
C CYS A 73 -1.26 -4.07 1.90
N SER A 74 -0.72 -3.23 2.78
CA SER A 74 -0.28 -3.68 4.12
C SER A 74 -0.57 -2.66 5.23
N MET A 75 -0.85 -3.19 6.42
CA MET A 75 -1.12 -2.39 7.61
C MET A 75 -0.39 -2.98 8.82
N CYS A 76 0.25 -2.12 9.61
CA CYS A 76 0.53 -2.41 11.00
C CYS A 76 -0.78 -2.34 11.81
N ILE A 77 -0.89 -3.14 12.86
CA ILE A 77 -2.05 -3.18 13.73
C ILE A 77 -1.53 -3.01 15.16
N GLY A 78 -2.27 -2.22 15.96
CA GLY A 78 -1.99 -2.08 17.39
C GLY A 78 -1.88 -3.44 18.07
N VAL A 79 -1.25 -3.50 19.25
CA VAL A 79 -0.96 -4.74 19.97
C VAL A 79 -0.01 -5.72 19.26
N GLY A 80 0.75 -5.25 18.26
CA GLY A 80 1.87 -6.01 17.68
C GLY A 80 1.46 -7.00 16.60
N GLN A 81 0.48 -6.62 15.77
CA GLN A 81 0.02 -7.43 14.65
C GLN A 81 0.28 -6.72 13.30
N GLY A 82 0.15 -7.47 12.21
CA GLY A 82 0.23 -6.92 10.86
C GLY A 82 -0.62 -7.75 9.89
N ILE A 83 -1.07 -7.12 8.82
CA ILE A 83 -1.79 -7.76 7.72
C ILE A 83 -1.21 -7.30 6.38
N ALA A 84 -1.18 -8.21 5.42
CA ALA A 84 -0.80 -7.93 4.05
C ALA A 84 -1.72 -8.69 3.09
N LEU A 85 -2.04 -8.06 1.97
CA LEU A 85 -2.82 -8.61 0.87
C LEU A 85 -2.15 -8.21 -0.44
N ILE A 86 -2.09 -9.13 -1.39
CA ILE A 86 -1.76 -8.81 -2.79
C ILE A 86 -3.05 -8.90 -3.60
N ILE A 87 -3.32 -7.89 -4.42
CA ILE A 87 -4.40 -7.89 -5.41
C ILE A 87 -3.81 -7.89 -6.82
N GLU A 88 -4.51 -8.53 -7.74
CA GLU A 88 -4.21 -8.51 -9.18
C GLU A 88 -5.36 -7.82 -9.91
N ARG A 89 -5.03 -6.87 -10.79
CA ARG A 89 -6.01 -6.25 -11.69
C ARG A 89 -6.48 -7.28 -12.71
N VAL A 90 -7.80 -7.37 -12.89
CA VAL A 90 -8.41 -8.25 -13.90
C VAL A 90 -8.48 -7.52 -15.23
N GLU A 91 -8.12 -8.17 -16.32
CA GLU A 91 -8.29 -7.61 -17.66
C GLU A 91 -9.79 -7.50 -17.99
N ALA A 92 -10.22 -6.35 -18.52
CA ALA A 92 -11.57 -6.21 -19.06
C ALA A 92 -11.70 -7.10 -20.32
N LEU A 93 -12.72 -7.97 -20.33
CA LEU A 93 -13.08 -8.82 -21.47
C LEU A 93 -13.52 -8.00 -22.70
#